data_AF-W2YRC8-F1
#
_entry.id   AF-W2YRC8-F1
#
_cell.length_a   1.000
_cell.length_b   1.000
_cell.length_c   1.000
_cell.angle_alpha   90.00
_cell.angle_beta   90.00
_cell.angle_gamma   90.00
#
_symmetry.space_group_name_H-M   'P 1'
#
loop_
_entity.id
_entity.type
_entity.pdbx_description
1 polymer ?
#
loop_
_entity_poly.entity_id
_entity_poly.type
_entity_poly.pdbx_seq_one_letter_code
_entity_poly.pdbx_strand_id
1 'polypeptide(L)'
;YGATFLTVEEYLDAHVGETVEAQFQQGDEQYTATISIQDLHSITPDRYLEIGGGIVHALSYQQARNASLPVGGVYLAQAGHMFMKVYLAQPCIITSVAGQPTPTLNDFARVMASLPNGFRTFPMQMCTRNDEDGLWYSKPYTLEASNGENSLVATANGNPTFALALLSFPGGNALGKKTLLSLVMVSFDIPYMIDGISSSSYHGMGVVVDAEQGFVLVDQNTVPAALGDVLITIAASVEVPAKVVFVHPVHNFSIVQYDPKTPGAVAGHIGSVELAEKPLEVGETAGYIGLSSNWTVVTMKSVVTKLDRLVLRDFQSPTSVSGVFIDDVGAVNALWLSFSYQDNAGRKEVFRGLPVSIVRPIIDELRASRIPESVNILPAQLLTFSLSKARSGLGLSDAWIPKLESCFEDKRQVLGIKRCAAGTDCAEKLESGDLWSS
;
A
#
# COMPACT_ATOMS: atom_id res chain seq x y z
N TYR A 1 21.57 49.47 -30.37
CA TYR A 1 20.84 49.96 -29.18
C TYR A 1 19.42 49.44 -29.23
N GLY A 2 19.08 48.46 -28.40
CA GLY A 2 17.72 47.96 -28.27
C GLY A 2 17.02 48.69 -27.13
N ALA A 3 16.00 49.49 -27.44
CA ALA A 3 15.17 50.14 -26.42
C ALA A 3 13.82 49.43 -26.23
N THR A 4 13.54 48.38 -27.01
CA THR A 4 12.31 47.60 -26.96
C THR A 4 12.62 46.11 -26.98
N PHE A 5 11.80 45.30 -26.31
CA PHE A 5 11.98 43.85 -26.24
C PHE A 5 11.94 43.20 -27.62
N LEU A 6 11.03 43.62 -28.50
CA LEU A 6 10.89 43.08 -29.86
C LEU A 6 12.19 43.20 -30.67
N THR A 7 12.84 44.37 -30.64
CA THR A 7 14.09 44.57 -31.40
C THR A 7 15.25 43.73 -30.84
N VAL A 8 15.22 43.42 -29.54
CA VAL A 8 16.22 42.53 -28.92
C VAL A 8 15.91 41.09 -29.29
N GLU A 9 14.66 40.64 -29.18
CA GLU A 9 14.23 39.28 -29.54
C GLU A 9 14.53 38.97 -31.01
N GLU A 10 14.13 39.83 -31.95
CA GLU A 10 14.41 39.66 -33.38
C GLU A 10 15.92 39.53 -33.66
N TYR A 11 16.74 40.31 -32.95
CA TYR A 11 18.18 40.24 -33.09
C TYR A 11 18.73 38.92 -32.53
N LEU A 12 18.29 38.49 -31.36
CA LEU A 12 18.74 37.23 -30.76
C LEU A 12 18.32 36.02 -31.60
N ASP A 13 17.07 35.98 -32.09
CA ASP A 13 16.55 34.90 -32.91
C ASP A 13 17.34 34.74 -34.23
N ALA A 14 17.83 35.84 -34.81
CA ALA A 14 18.64 35.81 -36.02
C ALA A 14 20.08 35.31 -35.81
N HIS A 15 20.56 35.23 -34.56
CA HIS A 15 21.96 34.88 -34.22
C HIS A 15 22.05 33.62 -33.35
N VAL A 16 21.02 32.75 -33.37
CA VAL A 16 21.03 31.46 -32.65
C VAL A 16 22.21 30.60 -33.10
N GLY A 17 23.00 30.10 -32.16
CA GLY A 17 24.23 29.33 -32.40
C GLY A 17 25.49 30.21 -32.52
N GLU A 18 25.34 31.53 -32.57
CA GLU A 18 26.46 32.47 -32.66
C GLU A 18 26.82 33.07 -31.29
N THR A 19 27.86 33.90 -31.29
CA THR A 19 28.31 34.64 -30.11
C THR A 19 28.21 36.13 -30.41
N VAL A 20 27.47 36.83 -29.56
CA VAL A 20 27.20 38.26 -29.69
C VAL A 20 27.97 39.01 -28.60
N GLU A 21 28.61 40.11 -28.98
CA GLU A 21 29.24 41.03 -28.04
C GLU A 21 28.24 42.12 -27.64
N ALA A 22 27.98 42.27 -26.35
CA ALA A 22 27.02 43.24 -25.83
C ALA A 22 27.63 44.09 -24.72
N GLN A 23 27.35 45.39 -24.75
CA GLN A 23 27.77 46.33 -23.71
C GLN A 23 26.68 46.46 -22.65
N PHE A 24 27.08 46.35 -21.39
CA PHE A 24 26.24 46.47 -20.22
C PHE A 24 26.76 47.60 -19.33
N GLN A 25 25.87 48.16 -18.50
CA GLN A 25 26.22 49.18 -17.53
C GLN A 25 25.66 48.79 -16.17
N GLN A 26 26.51 48.80 -15.15
CA GLN A 26 26.13 48.61 -13.75
C GLN A 26 26.56 49.85 -12.95
N GLY A 27 25.59 50.71 -12.63
CA GLY A 27 25.90 52.03 -12.05
C GLY A 27 26.70 52.89 -13.04
N ASP A 28 27.88 53.36 -12.64
CA ASP A 28 28.76 54.19 -13.47
C ASP A 28 29.78 53.38 -14.27
N GLU A 29 29.84 52.06 -14.08
CA GLU A 29 30.78 51.17 -14.77
C GLU A 29 30.13 50.56 -16.01
N GLN A 30 30.77 50.72 -17.17
CA GLN A 30 30.44 50.02 -18.40
C GLN A 30 31.38 48.84 -18.60
N TYR A 31 30.81 47.71 -19.00
CA TYR A 31 31.57 46.51 -19.33
C TYR A 31 30.99 45.84 -20.57
N THR A 32 31.84 45.11 -21.28
CA THR A 32 31.44 44.32 -22.43
C THR A 32 31.43 42.85 -22.06
N ALA A 33 30.37 42.14 -22.43
CA ALA A 33 30.25 40.70 -22.25
C ALA A 33 29.97 40.02 -23.59
N THR A 34 30.64 38.89 -23.77
CA THR A 34 30.47 38.01 -24.92
C THR A 34 29.44 36.94 -24.54
N ILE A 35 28.30 36.92 -25.23
CA ILE A 35 27.14 36.07 -24.91
C ILE A 35 26.94 35.08 -26.06
N SER A 36 26.94 33.78 -25.74
CA SER A 36 26.53 32.75 -26.69
C SER A 36 25.01 32.69 -26.74
N ILE A 37 24.45 32.86 -27.94
CA ILE A 37 23.00 32.77 -28.15
C ILE A 37 22.66 31.32 -28.44
N GLN A 38 21.86 30.71 -27.57
CA GLN A 38 21.53 29.29 -27.63
C GLN A 38 20.16 29.06 -28.23
N ASP A 39 19.99 27.90 -28.87
CA ASP A 39 18.69 27.43 -29.32
C ASP A 39 17.87 26.94 -28.11
N LEU A 40 16.72 27.55 -27.88
CA LEU A 40 15.82 27.18 -26.78
C LEU A 40 15.23 25.78 -26.96
N HIS A 41 15.06 25.31 -28.20
CA HIS A 41 14.57 23.98 -28.49
C HIS A 41 15.59 22.91 -28.07
N SER A 42 16.89 23.17 -28.27
CA SER A 42 17.97 22.25 -27.88
C SER A 42 18.06 21.95 -26.38
N ILE A 43 17.53 22.83 -25.53
CA ILE A 43 17.51 22.69 -24.06
C ILE A 43 16.11 22.38 -23.52
N THR A 44 15.14 22.15 -24.41
CA THR A 44 13.79 21.71 -24.07
C THR A 44 13.75 20.18 -24.15
N PRO A 45 13.18 19.48 -23.16
CA PRO A 45 13.13 18.03 -23.18
C PRO A 45 12.25 17.52 -24.33
N ASP A 46 12.82 16.67 -25.18
CA ASP A 46 12.19 15.99 -26.32
C ASP A 46 11.87 14.52 -26.01
N ARG A 47 12.30 14.05 -24.84
CA ARG A 47 12.19 12.65 -24.42
C ARG A 47 12.05 12.51 -22.91
N TYR A 48 11.43 11.41 -22.49
CA TYR A 48 11.32 11.01 -21.10
C TYR A 48 11.53 9.50 -20.95
N LEU A 49 12.00 9.10 -19.78
CA LEU A 49 12.12 7.71 -19.37
C LEU A 49 10.95 7.35 -18.47
N GLU A 50 10.26 6.27 -18.81
CA GLU A 50 9.27 5.61 -17.97
C GLU A 50 9.92 4.41 -17.28
N ILE A 51 9.78 4.34 -15.95
CA ILE A 51 10.28 3.23 -15.12
C ILE A 51 9.40 3.06 -13.88
N GLY A 52 8.74 1.89 -13.74
CA GLY A 52 7.95 1.54 -12.56
C GLY A 52 6.81 2.52 -12.26
N GLY A 53 6.16 3.02 -13.32
CA GLY A 53 5.11 4.05 -13.28
C GLY A 53 5.63 5.47 -13.04
N GLY A 54 6.95 5.65 -12.89
CA GLY A 54 7.60 6.94 -12.74
C GLY A 54 7.98 7.54 -14.08
N ILE A 55 7.96 8.88 -14.16
CA ILE A 55 8.32 9.67 -15.34
C ILE A 55 9.49 10.57 -14.99
N VAL A 56 10.61 10.36 -15.71
CA VAL A 56 11.86 11.09 -15.53
C VAL A 56 12.27 11.73 -16.85
N HIS A 57 12.64 13.00 -16.85
CA HIS A 57 13.10 13.69 -18.06
C HIS A 57 14.23 14.68 -17.76
N ALA A 58 14.85 15.23 -18.79
CA ALA A 58 15.81 16.32 -18.62
C ALA A 58 15.13 17.56 -18.01
N LEU A 59 15.78 18.28 -17.10
CA LEU A 59 15.23 19.48 -16.47
C LEU A 59 15.04 20.55 -17.56
N SER A 60 13.79 20.94 -17.79
CA SER A 60 13.47 21.95 -18.81
C SER A 60 13.94 23.34 -18.39
N TYR A 61 14.27 24.18 -19.37
CA TYR A 61 14.64 25.58 -19.11
C TYR A 61 13.57 26.34 -18.30
N GLN A 62 12.28 26.00 -18.46
CA GLN A 62 11.19 26.64 -17.72
C GLN A 62 11.27 26.34 -16.22
N GLN A 63 11.50 25.07 -15.86
CA GLN A 63 11.65 24.65 -14.47
C GLN A 63 13.00 25.11 -13.90
N ALA A 64 14.06 24.97 -14.69
CA ALA A 64 15.42 25.40 -14.34
C ALA A 64 15.47 26.90 -14.00
N ARG A 65 14.82 27.75 -14.81
CA ARG A 65 14.72 29.20 -14.59
C ARG A 65 14.05 29.54 -13.27
N ASN A 66 12.97 28.86 -12.92
CA ASN A 66 12.23 29.13 -11.68
C ASN A 66 13.06 28.82 -10.42
N ALA A 67 14.02 27.90 -10.53
CA ALA A 67 14.87 27.46 -9.43
C ALA A 67 16.33 27.96 -9.54
N SER A 68 16.67 28.75 -10.58
CA SER A 68 18.04 29.17 -10.91
C SER A 68 19.04 28.00 -11.00
N LEU A 69 18.62 26.89 -11.62
CA LEU A 69 19.41 25.67 -11.80
C LEU A 69 19.88 25.50 -13.25
N PRO A 70 20.96 24.72 -13.50
CA PRO A 70 21.35 24.35 -14.87
C PRO A 70 20.33 23.42 -15.51
N VAL A 71 20.07 23.61 -16.81
CA VAL A 71 19.21 22.73 -17.63
C VAL A 71 19.83 21.35 -17.83
N GLY A 72 19.01 20.37 -18.23
CA GLY A 72 19.50 19.05 -18.64
C GLY A 72 19.66 18.01 -17.52
N GLY A 73 19.67 18.45 -16.26
CA GLY A 73 19.69 17.57 -15.09
C GLY A 73 18.51 16.59 -15.03
N VAL A 74 18.56 15.58 -14.18
CA VAL A 74 17.53 14.54 -14.14
C VAL A 74 16.35 14.99 -13.28
N TYR A 75 15.22 15.29 -13.91
CA TYR A 75 14.01 15.75 -13.25
C TYR A 75 12.99 14.61 -13.11
N LEU A 76 12.58 14.33 -11.88
CA LEU A 76 11.51 13.40 -11.56
C LEU A 76 10.17 14.15 -11.57
N ALA A 77 9.43 14.02 -12.67
CA ALA A 77 8.11 14.64 -12.83
C ALA A 77 7.03 13.86 -12.08
N GLN A 78 7.13 12.53 -12.11
CA GLN A 78 6.22 11.62 -11.43
C GLN A 78 7.01 10.48 -10.80
N ALA A 79 6.87 10.27 -9.49
CA ALA A 79 7.53 9.22 -8.74
C ALA A 79 7.00 7.82 -9.10
N GLY A 80 5.72 7.70 -9.44
CA GLY A 80 5.11 6.41 -9.73
C GLY A 80 5.25 5.42 -8.57
N HIS A 81 5.09 4.14 -8.86
CA HIS A 81 5.17 3.09 -7.84
C HIS A 81 6.61 2.90 -7.31
N MET A 82 7.61 2.91 -8.19
CA MET A 82 8.99 2.60 -7.81
C MET A 82 9.63 3.69 -6.94
N PHE A 83 9.54 4.97 -7.31
CA PHE A 83 10.22 6.03 -6.55
C PHE A 83 9.48 6.42 -5.26
N MET A 84 8.19 6.11 -5.13
CA MET A 84 7.47 6.29 -3.87
C MET A 84 8.01 5.38 -2.76
N LYS A 85 8.53 4.19 -3.09
CA LYS A 85 9.12 3.25 -2.11
C LYS A 85 10.39 3.77 -1.44
N VAL A 86 11.09 4.69 -2.10
CA VAL A 86 12.30 5.34 -1.56
C VAL A 86 12.01 6.72 -0.97
N TYR A 87 10.73 7.04 -0.74
CA TYR A 87 10.27 8.30 -0.14
C TYR A 87 10.78 9.56 -0.86
N LEU A 88 10.98 9.49 -2.17
CA LEU A 88 11.37 10.66 -2.95
C LEU A 88 10.20 11.64 -3.04
N ALA A 89 10.44 12.89 -2.66
CA ALA A 89 9.50 13.97 -2.89
C ALA A 89 9.38 14.22 -4.40
N GLN A 90 8.15 14.38 -4.88
CA GLN A 90 7.88 14.78 -6.27
C GLN A 90 7.26 16.18 -6.30
N PRO A 91 7.68 17.06 -7.23
CA PRO A 91 8.81 16.89 -8.14
C PRO A 91 10.17 17.05 -7.44
N CYS A 92 11.23 16.43 -7.96
CA CYS A 92 12.60 16.66 -7.50
C CYS A 92 13.65 16.47 -8.60
N ILE A 93 14.90 16.83 -8.30
CA ILE A 93 16.05 16.60 -9.19
C ILE A 93 16.91 15.49 -8.60
N ILE A 94 17.16 14.47 -9.40
CA ILE A 94 18.02 13.34 -9.04
C ILE A 94 19.46 13.68 -9.46
N THR A 95 20.35 13.78 -8.49
CA THR A 95 21.76 14.12 -8.74
C THR A 95 22.67 12.89 -8.81
N SER A 96 22.26 11.79 -8.19
CA SER A 96 22.98 10.52 -8.20
C SER A 96 22.07 9.34 -7.89
N VAL A 97 22.46 8.15 -8.35
CA VAL A 97 21.80 6.87 -8.04
C VAL A 97 22.89 5.88 -7.64
N ALA A 98 22.69 5.14 -6.54
CA ALA A 98 23.67 4.17 -6.03
C ALA A 98 25.10 4.74 -5.89
N GLY A 99 25.20 6.01 -5.45
CA GLY A 99 26.48 6.73 -5.31
C GLY A 99 27.13 7.19 -6.62
N GLN A 100 26.52 6.91 -7.78
CA GLN A 100 27.01 7.34 -9.09
C GLN A 100 26.30 8.62 -9.53
N PRO A 101 27.03 9.70 -9.87
CA PRO A 101 26.42 10.92 -10.39
C PRO A 101 25.62 10.69 -11.68
N THR A 102 24.46 11.33 -11.79
CA THR A 102 23.57 11.25 -12.96
C THR A 102 23.30 12.65 -13.52
N PRO A 103 24.29 13.27 -14.20
CA PRO A 103 24.14 14.65 -14.68
C PRO A 103 23.17 14.77 -15.86
N THR A 104 22.93 13.67 -16.58
CA THR A 104 22.00 13.63 -17.72
C THR A 104 21.00 12.47 -17.59
N LEU A 105 19.89 12.57 -18.34
CA LEU A 105 18.91 11.48 -18.45
C LEU A 105 19.54 10.17 -18.97
N ASN A 106 20.55 10.24 -19.84
CA ASN A 106 21.25 9.04 -20.33
C ASN A 106 22.07 8.37 -19.22
N ASP A 107 22.75 9.15 -18.39
CA ASP A 107 23.54 8.61 -17.28
C ASP A 107 22.62 7.99 -16.23
N PHE A 108 21.48 8.63 -15.94
CA PHE A 108 20.44 8.06 -15.10
C PHE A 108 19.95 6.71 -15.63
N ALA A 109 19.54 6.65 -16.90
CA ALA A 109 19.04 5.42 -17.51
C ALA A 109 20.10 4.30 -17.48
N ARG A 110 21.37 4.63 -17.74
CA ARG A 110 22.49 3.68 -17.70
C ARG A 110 22.71 3.13 -16.28
N VAL A 111 22.74 4.00 -15.27
CA VAL A 111 22.93 3.59 -13.88
C VAL A 111 21.76 2.72 -13.43
N MET A 112 20.52 3.13 -13.69
CA MET A 112 19.33 2.36 -13.35
C MET A 112 19.32 0.97 -14.01
N ALA A 113 19.69 0.88 -15.29
CA ALA A 113 19.79 -0.39 -16.01
C ALA A 113 20.86 -1.34 -15.45
N SER A 114 21.89 -0.80 -14.78
CA SER A 114 23.00 -1.59 -14.22
C SER A 114 22.70 -2.17 -12.83
N LEU A 115 21.63 -1.73 -12.17
CA LEU A 115 21.29 -2.22 -10.84
C LEU A 115 20.78 -3.66 -10.91
N PRO A 116 21.19 -4.56 -9.99
CA PRO A 116 20.74 -5.93 -9.98
C PRO A 116 19.22 -6.03 -9.70
N ASN A 117 18.60 -7.10 -10.19
CA ASN A 117 17.15 -7.36 -10.16
C ASN A 117 16.54 -7.51 -8.74
N GLY A 118 17.32 -7.24 -7.68
CA GLY A 118 16.89 -7.19 -6.29
C GLY A 118 16.59 -5.78 -5.77
N PHE A 119 16.88 -4.73 -6.53
CA PHE A 119 16.53 -3.34 -6.18
C PHE A 119 15.13 -2.92 -6.66
N ARG A 120 14.27 -3.90 -7.02
CA ARG A 120 12.93 -3.66 -7.56
C ARG A 120 12.95 -2.73 -8.79
N THR A 121 13.93 -2.94 -9.68
CA THR A 121 13.98 -2.22 -10.95
C THR A 121 12.90 -2.73 -11.89
N PHE A 122 12.17 -1.82 -12.51
CA PHE A 122 11.12 -2.14 -13.48
C PHE A 122 11.67 -2.08 -14.90
N PRO A 123 11.06 -2.79 -15.87
CA PRO A 123 11.35 -2.56 -17.28
C PRO A 123 11.25 -1.07 -17.60
N MET A 124 12.25 -0.58 -18.32
CA MET A 124 12.36 0.84 -18.67
C MET A 124 11.94 1.05 -20.12
N GLN A 125 11.30 2.18 -20.39
CA GLN A 125 10.98 2.61 -21.74
C GLN A 125 11.44 4.06 -21.94
N MET A 126 12.15 4.32 -23.02
CA MET A 126 12.47 5.68 -23.44
C MET A 126 11.44 6.11 -24.48
N CYS A 127 10.77 7.22 -24.21
CA CYS A 127 9.74 7.81 -25.06
C CYS A 127 10.31 9.09 -25.66
N THR A 128 10.36 9.16 -26.98
CA THR A 128 10.87 10.33 -27.71
C THR A 128 9.78 10.89 -28.60
N ARG A 129 9.63 12.21 -28.59
CA ARG A 129 8.72 12.93 -29.48
C ARG A 129 9.35 13.02 -30.87
N ASN A 130 8.59 12.67 -31.89
CA ASN A 130 8.93 12.99 -33.26
C ASN A 130 8.23 14.29 -33.63
N ASP A 131 9.00 15.34 -33.90
CA ASP A 131 8.44 16.64 -34.27
C ASP A 131 7.98 16.72 -35.73
N GLU A 132 8.33 15.75 -36.58
CA GLU A 132 7.84 15.69 -37.98
C GLU A 132 6.37 15.29 -38.06
N ASP A 133 5.94 14.31 -37.25
CA ASP A 133 4.55 13.81 -37.21
C ASP A 133 3.78 14.20 -35.94
N GLY A 134 4.47 14.74 -34.93
CA GLY A 134 3.91 15.16 -33.65
C GLY A 134 3.57 14.02 -32.68
N LEU A 135 4.03 12.79 -32.93
CA LEU A 135 3.73 11.60 -32.14
C LEU A 135 4.87 11.22 -31.18
N TRP A 136 4.53 10.44 -30.16
CA TRP A 136 5.50 9.88 -29.21
C TRP A 136 5.80 8.42 -29.56
N TYR A 137 7.09 8.09 -29.61
CA TYR A 137 7.57 6.75 -29.88
C TYR A 137 8.29 6.18 -28.65
N SER A 138 7.72 5.12 -28.09
CA SER A 138 8.26 4.41 -26.94
C SER A 138 9.09 3.21 -27.39
N LYS A 139 10.32 3.10 -26.89
CA LYS A 139 11.20 1.94 -27.11
C LYS A 139 11.64 1.38 -25.76
N PRO A 140 11.60 0.05 -25.56
CA PRO A 140 12.24 -0.57 -24.41
C PRO A 140 13.70 -0.10 -24.30
N TYR A 141 14.10 0.37 -23.12
CA TYR A 141 15.48 0.76 -22.89
C TYR A 141 16.29 -0.47 -22.49
N THR A 142 17.25 -0.82 -23.32
CA THR A 142 18.23 -1.89 -23.05
C THR A 142 19.62 -1.29 -23.05
N LEU A 143 20.47 -1.72 -22.11
CA LEU A 143 21.91 -1.49 -22.25
C LEU A 143 22.35 -2.14 -23.56
N GLU A 144 22.90 -1.37 -24.49
CA GLU A 144 23.51 -1.95 -25.68
C GLU A 144 24.63 -2.89 -25.22
N ALA A 145 24.44 -4.19 -25.41
CA ALA A 145 25.49 -5.16 -25.21
C ALA A 145 26.61 -4.78 -26.19
N SER A 146 27.77 -4.40 -25.66
CA SER A 146 29.01 -4.46 -26.43
C SER A 146 29.14 -5.91 -26.91
N ASN A 147 28.77 -6.15 -28.17
CA ASN A 147 28.64 -7.42 -28.90
C ASN A 147 27.22 -8.01 -28.96
N GLY A 148 26.37 -7.46 -29.83
CA GLY A 148 25.63 -8.21 -30.87
C GLY A 148 24.65 -9.33 -30.51
N GLU A 149 24.43 -9.65 -29.24
CA GLU A 149 23.40 -10.59 -28.80
C GLU A 149 22.47 -9.89 -27.81
N ASN A 150 21.17 -9.84 -28.16
CA ASN A 150 20.07 -9.46 -27.27
C ASN A 150 19.92 -10.51 -26.15
N SER A 151 20.93 -10.64 -25.30
CA SER A 151 20.86 -11.46 -24.12
C SER A 151 20.20 -10.63 -23.02
N LEU A 152 19.00 -11.02 -22.62
CA LEU A 152 18.38 -10.58 -21.37
C LEU A 152 19.45 -10.72 -20.29
N VAL A 153 20.00 -9.58 -19.82
CA VAL A 153 21.16 -9.56 -18.94
C VAL A 153 20.87 -10.49 -17.75
N ALA A 154 21.60 -11.60 -17.70
CA ALA A 154 21.59 -12.53 -16.58
C ALA A 154 22.09 -11.76 -15.36
N THR A 155 21.16 -11.19 -14.62
CA THR A 155 21.40 -10.26 -13.52
C THR A 155 21.63 -11.05 -12.24
N ALA A 156 22.71 -10.73 -11.53
CA ALA A 156 23.03 -11.35 -10.25
C ALA A 156 21.90 -11.10 -9.24
N ASN A 157 21.17 -12.15 -8.86
CA ASN A 157 20.11 -12.15 -7.85
C ASN A 157 20.70 -12.10 -6.43
N GLY A 158 21.45 -11.05 -6.11
CA GLY A 158 21.94 -10.80 -4.75
C GLY A 158 21.23 -9.59 -4.16
N ASN A 159 20.18 -9.79 -3.37
CA ASN A 159 19.67 -8.71 -2.52
C ASN A 159 20.80 -8.25 -1.57
N PRO A 160 20.97 -6.94 -1.34
CA PRO A 160 21.98 -6.45 -0.39
C PRO A 160 21.79 -7.12 0.97
N THR A 161 22.84 -7.76 1.46
CA THR A 161 22.83 -8.46 2.75
C THR A 161 23.33 -7.50 3.83
N PHE A 162 22.46 -7.14 4.77
CA PHE A 162 22.82 -6.30 5.92
C PHE A 162 23.21 -7.18 7.11
N ALA A 163 24.12 -6.69 7.95
CA ALA A 163 24.43 -7.35 9.22
C ALA A 163 23.18 -7.32 10.12
N LEU A 164 22.75 -8.49 10.58
CA LEU A 164 21.54 -8.63 11.39
C LEU A 164 21.69 -7.92 12.74
N ALA A 165 20.77 -7.00 13.05
CA ALA A 165 20.65 -6.45 14.39
C ALA A 165 20.01 -7.48 15.34
N LEU A 166 20.45 -7.48 16.61
CA LEU A 166 19.84 -8.31 17.63
C LEU A 166 18.38 -7.89 17.82
N LEU A 167 17.43 -8.81 17.60
CA LEU A 167 16.01 -8.54 17.80
C LEU A 167 15.75 -8.23 19.28
N SER A 168 15.25 -7.03 19.56
CA SER A 168 14.74 -6.68 20.88
C SER A 168 13.48 -5.83 20.72
N PHE A 169 12.46 -6.14 21.49
CA PHE A 169 11.25 -5.32 21.59
C PHE A 169 11.33 -4.50 22.88
N PRO A 170 11.49 -3.18 22.80
CA PRO A 170 11.45 -2.34 23.99
C PRO A 170 10.01 -2.29 24.54
N GLY A 171 9.86 -2.42 25.87
CA GLY A 171 8.57 -2.34 26.55
C GLY A 171 7.79 -3.68 26.63
N GLY A 172 6.55 -3.60 27.13
CA GLY A 172 5.67 -4.74 27.35
C GLY A 172 5.92 -5.52 28.65
N ASN A 173 4.85 -6.07 29.23
CA ASN A 173 4.96 -7.05 30.32
C ASN A 173 5.46 -8.41 29.78
N ALA A 174 5.83 -9.35 30.67
CA ALA A 174 6.38 -10.65 30.26
C ALA A 174 5.48 -11.40 29.26
N LEU A 175 4.17 -11.32 29.45
CA LEU A 175 3.15 -11.91 28.58
C LEU A 175 3.16 -11.26 27.19
N GLY A 176 3.23 -9.93 27.14
CA GLY A 176 3.22 -9.19 25.90
C GLY A 176 4.49 -9.37 25.09
N LYS A 177 5.62 -9.64 25.73
CA LYS A 177 6.87 -9.99 25.02
C LYS A 177 6.75 -11.26 24.20
N LYS A 178 6.02 -12.29 24.68
CA LYS A 178 5.75 -13.51 23.89
C LYS A 178 4.95 -13.18 22.62
N THR A 179 3.92 -12.34 22.76
CA THR A 179 3.05 -11.96 21.65
C THR A 179 3.76 -11.03 20.66
N LEU A 180 4.62 -10.12 21.14
CA LEU A 180 5.38 -9.18 20.30
C LEU A 180 6.28 -9.89 19.28
N LEU A 181 6.80 -11.08 19.61
CA LEU A 181 7.58 -11.92 18.68
C LEU A 181 6.75 -12.43 17.49
N SER A 182 5.43 -12.35 17.59
CA SER A 182 4.48 -12.74 16.54
C SER A 182 3.87 -11.53 15.82
N LEU A 183 4.31 -10.30 16.12
CA LEU A 183 3.84 -9.08 15.45
C LEU A 183 4.88 -8.57 14.47
N VAL A 184 4.42 -8.22 13.27
CA VAL A 184 5.24 -7.68 12.18
C VAL A 184 4.58 -6.44 11.59
N MET A 185 5.35 -5.61 10.90
CA MET A 185 4.78 -4.58 10.01
C MET A 185 4.68 -5.16 8.61
N VAL A 186 3.59 -4.87 7.92
CA VAL A 186 3.33 -5.28 6.55
C VAL A 186 3.20 -4.01 5.71
N SER A 187 4.06 -3.89 4.71
CA SER A 187 3.92 -2.91 3.63
C SER A 187 3.37 -3.62 2.40
N PHE A 188 2.37 -3.01 1.77
CA PHE A 188 1.77 -3.51 0.56
C PHE A 188 1.69 -2.40 -0.47
N ASP A 189 2.26 -2.65 -1.64
CA ASP A 189 2.32 -1.67 -2.71
C ASP A 189 1.73 -2.24 -4.00
N ILE A 190 0.96 -1.42 -4.69
CA ILE A 190 0.31 -1.78 -5.95
C ILE A 190 0.88 -0.89 -7.06
N PRO A 191 1.33 -1.46 -8.19
CA PRO A 191 1.87 -0.68 -9.29
C PRO A 191 0.82 0.17 -10.02
N TYR A 192 -0.41 -0.33 -10.09
CA TYR A 192 -1.53 0.34 -10.76
C TYR A 192 -2.78 0.26 -9.90
N MET A 193 -3.50 1.37 -9.76
CA MET A 193 -4.79 1.41 -9.05
C MET A 193 -5.88 0.74 -9.90
N ILE A 194 -5.99 -0.59 -9.76
CA ILE A 194 -7.00 -1.44 -10.40
C ILE A 194 -8.07 -1.81 -9.34
N ASP A 195 -9.24 -2.29 -9.75
CA ASP A 195 -10.30 -2.80 -8.86
C ASP A 195 -10.87 -1.77 -7.85
N GLY A 196 -10.87 -0.49 -8.21
CA GLY A 196 -11.41 0.57 -7.35
C GLY A 196 -10.55 0.90 -6.13
N ILE A 197 -9.31 0.43 -6.12
CA ILE A 197 -8.34 0.70 -5.06
C ILE A 197 -7.86 2.15 -5.16
N SER A 198 -7.91 2.88 -4.05
CA SER A 198 -7.73 4.35 -4.03
C SER A 198 -6.33 4.81 -3.58
N SER A 199 -5.41 3.90 -3.26
CA SER A 199 -4.03 4.19 -2.90
C SER A 199 -3.12 3.14 -3.52
N SER A 200 -1.84 3.48 -3.71
CA SER A 200 -0.83 2.56 -4.26
C SER A 200 0.12 2.03 -3.21
N SER A 201 0.05 2.54 -1.96
CA SER A 201 0.91 2.12 -0.85
C SER A 201 0.09 2.06 0.44
N TYR A 202 0.32 0.99 1.20
CA TYR A 202 -0.42 0.61 2.38
C TYR A 202 0.53 0.06 3.43
N HIS A 203 0.26 0.38 4.69
CA HIS A 203 1.07 -0.04 5.82
C HIS A 203 0.16 -0.43 6.97
N GLY A 204 0.46 -1.54 7.63
CA GLY A 204 -0.30 -2.00 8.79
C GLY A 204 0.39 -3.14 9.51
N MET A 205 -0.13 -3.48 10.68
CA MET A 205 0.41 -4.57 11.49
C MET A 205 -0.12 -5.92 10.97
N GLY A 206 0.77 -6.91 10.88
CA GLY A 206 0.44 -8.30 10.63
C GLY A 206 0.75 -9.18 11.86
N VAL A 207 -0.05 -10.23 12.03
CA VAL A 207 0.09 -11.22 13.09
C VAL A 207 0.54 -12.55 12.48
N VAL A 208 1.69 -13.06 12.91
CA VAL A 208 2.21 -14.37 12.49
C VAL A 208 1.34 -15.47 13.10
N VAL A 209 0.60 -16.18 12.24
CA VAL A 209 -0.32 -17.27 12.66
C VAL A 209 0.34 -18.65 12.58
N ASP A 210 1.38 -18.76 11.76
CA ASP A 210 2.24 -19.93 11.62
C ASP A 210 3.64 -19.49 11.15
N ALA A 211 4.61 -19.49 12.06
CA ALA A 211 6.00 -19.14 11.77
C ALA A 211 6.77 -20.26 11.03
N GLU A 212 6.33 -21.52 11.13
CA GLU A 212 6.99 -22.65 10.46
C GLU A 212 6.72 -22.65 8.95
N GLN A 213 5.52 -22.21 8.56
CA GLN A 213 5.10 -22.07 7.16
C GLN A 213 5.14 -20.61 6.66
N GLY A 214 5.38 -19.66 7.56
CA GLY A 214 5.54 -18.25 7.24
C GLY A 214 4.23 -17.49 6.98
N PHE A 215 3.10 -17.95 7.52
CA PHE A 215 1.80 -17.30 7.35
C PHE A 215 1.59 -16.15 8.32
N VAL A 216 1.17 -15.01 7.77
CA VAL A 216 0.86 -13.78 8.50
C VAL A 216 -0.55 -13.33 8.11
N LEU A 217 -1.38 -13.08 9.12
CA LEU A 217 -2.70 -12.49 8.97
C LEU A 217 -2.60 -10.97 9.09
N VAL A 218 -3.24 -10.27 8.15
CA VAL A 218 -3.23 -8.80 8.08
C VAL A 218 -4.63 -8.31 7.68
N ASP A 219 -5.01 -7.09 8.05
CA ASP A 219 -6.29 -6.53 7.61
C ASP A 219 -6.31 -6.20 6.11
N GLN A 220 -7.51 -6.16 5.52
CA GLN A 220 -7.68 -5.78 4.11
C GLN A 220 -7.56 -4.28 3.87
N ASN A 221 -7.59 -3.44 4.90
CA ASN A 221 -7.22 -2.04 4.73
C ASN A 221 -5.74 -1.90 4.37
N THR A 222 -4.90 -2.86 4.78
CA THR A 222 -3.47 -2.96 4.47
C THR A 222 -3.21 -3.79 3.22
N VAL A 223 -3.81 -4.98 3.10
CA VAL A 223 -3.68 -5.85 1.91
C VAL A 223 -5.06 -6.02 1.25
N PRO A 224 -5.53 -5.03 0.47
CA PRO A 224 -6.88 -5.01 -0.09
C PRO A 224 -7.11 -5.98 -1.24
N ALA A 225 -6.04 -6.43 -1.91
CA ALA A 225 -6.13 -7.27 -3.09
C ALA A 225 -4.95 -8.24 -3.19
N ALA A 226 -5.07 -9.25 -4.06
CA ALA A 226 -4.02 -10.21 -4.32
C ALA A 226 -2.90 -9.65 -5.22
N LEU A 227 -3.21 -8.61 -6.01
CA LEU A 227 -2.28 -8.01 -6.97
C LEU A 227 -1.47 -6.90 -6.30
N GLY A 228 -0.32 -7.24 -5.74
CA GLY A 228 0.63 -6.27 -5.23
C GLY A 228 1.87 -6.92 -4.61
N ASP A 229 2.85 -6.08 -4.32
CA ASP A 229 4.08 -6.46 -3.63
C ASP A 229 3.86 -6.42 -2.13
N VAL A 230 4.26 -7.48 -1.41
CA VAL A 230 4.24 -7.51 0.06
C VAL A 230 5.67 -7.48 0.59
N LEU A 231 5.91 -6.65 1.59
CA LEU A 231 7.13 -6.67 2.41
C LEU A 231 6.74 -6.80 3.88
N ILE A 232 7.40 -7.71 4.58
CA ILE A 232 7.22 -7.92 6.01
C ILE A 232 8.46 -7.42 6.73
N THR A 233 8.27 -6.51 7.68
CA THR A 233 9.35 -5.99 8.53
C THR A 233 9.20 -6.55 9.94
N ILE A 234 10.23 -7.24 10.42
CA ILE A 234 10.28 -7.90 11.73
C ILE A 234 11.12 -7.04 12.67
N ALA A 235 10.51 -6.66 13.81
CA ALA A 235 11.09 -5.81 14.86
C ALA A 235 11.90 -4.59 14.34
N ALA A 236 11.37 -3.90 13.33
CA ALA A 236 12.01 -2.76 12.68
C ALA A 236 13.45 -3.01 12.14
N SER A 237 13.86 -4.27 12.01
CA SER A 237 15.27 -4.63 11.79
C SER A 237 15.50 -5.50 10.55
N VAL A 238 14.55 -6.36 10.20
CA VAL A 238 14.69 -7.32 9.10
C VAL A 238 13.50 -7.23 8.17
N GLU A 239 13.76 -6.97 6.90
CA GLU A 239 12.73 -6.92 5.85
C GLU A 239 12.77 -8.18 4.99
N VAL A 240 11.61 -8.79 4.79
CA VAL A 240 11.46 -10.07 4.10
C VAL A 240 10.35 -9.95 3.05
N PRO A 241 10.63 -10.25 1.76
CA PRO A 241 9.61 -10.32 0.74
C PRO A 241 8.56 -11.39 1.07
N ALA A 242 7.30 -11.09 0.78
CA ALA A 242 6.20 -12.02 0.94
C ALA A 242 5.26 -11.97 -0.27
N LYS A 243 4.33 -12.93 -0.34
CA LYS A 243 3.27 -13.00 -1.34
C LYS A 243 1.90 -13.03 -0.68
N VAL A 244 0.89 -12.49 -1.33
CA VAL A 244 -0.50 -12.69 -0.91
C VAL A 244 -0.92 -14.12 -1.27
N VAL A 245 -1.45 -14.88 -0.31
CA VAL A 245 -1.93 -16.26 -0.55
C VAL A 245 -3.43 -16.39 -0.43
N PHE A 246 -4.10 -15.49 0.29
CA PHE A 246 -5.54 -15.51 0.46
C PHE A 246 -6.06 -14.11 0.81
N VAL A 247 -7.17 -13.71 0.20
CA VAL A 247 -7.90 -12.47 0.53
C VAL A 247 -9.33 -12.88 0.84
N HIS A 248 -9.76 -12.69 2.09
CA HIS A 248 -11.06 -13.18 2.52
C HIS A 248 -12.22 -12.32 1.95
N PRO A 249 -13.18 -12.85 1.20
CA PRO A 249 -14.13 -12.02 0.43
C PRO A 249 -15.12 -11.18 1.28
N VAL A 250 -15.35 -11.54 2.54
CA VAL A 250 -16.37 -10.90 3.41
C VAL A 250 -15.79 -10.31 4.70
N HIS A 251 -14.97 -11.07 5.41
CA HIS A 251 -14.25 -10.61 6.59
C HIS A 251 -12.98 -9.84 6.21
N ASN A 252 -12.70 -8.76 6.93
CA ASN A 252 -11.64 -7.78 6.65
C ASN A 252 -10.23 -8.31 6.98
N PHE A 253 -9.81 -9.41 6.35
CA PHE A 253 -8.45 -9.92 6.51
C PHE A 253 -7.94 -10.61 5.25
N SER A 254 -6.62 -10.63 5.14
CA SER A 254 -5.84 -11.29 4.11
C SER A 254 -4.74 -12.09 4.79
N ILE A 255 -4.21 -13.08 4.08
CA ILE A 255 -3.08 -13.89 4.51
C ILE A 255 -1.95 -13.66 3.51
N VAL A 256 -0.80 -13.31 4.05
CA VAL A 256 0.46 -13.21 3.30
C VAL A 256 1.42 -14.28 3.78
N GLN A 257 2.32 -14.71 2.91
CA GLN A 257 3.30 -15.75 3.19
C GLN A 257 4.70 -15.28 2.85
N TYR A 258 5.62 -15.34 3.82
CA TYR A 258 7.06 -15.19 3.59
C TYR A 258 7.74 -16.57 3.58
N ASP A 259 8.95 -16.66 3.01
CA ASP A 259 9.77 -17.88 3.14
C ASP A 259 10.47 -17.87 4.52
N PRO A 260 10.17 -18.85 5.41
CA PRO A 260 10.75 -18.94 6.76
C PRO A 260 12.29 -19.01 6.79
N LYS A 261 12.94 -19.34 5.67
CA LYS A 261 14.40 -19.37 5.56
C LYS A 261 15.00 -17.99 5.31
N THR A 262 14.25 -17.07 4.71
CA THR A 262 14.74 -15.72 4.35
C THR A 262 15.15 -14.87 5.56
N PRO A 263 14.45 -14.88 6.70
CA PRO A 263 14.92 -14.21 7.91
C PRO A 263 16.27 -14.74 8.45
N GLY A 264 16.73 -15.92 8.01
CA GLY A 264 18.02 -16.48 8.43
C GLY A 264 18.11 -16.71 9.94
N ALA A 265 19.17 -16.19 10.58
CA ALA A 265 19.42 -16.40 12.01
C ALA A 265 18.31 -15.85 12.93
N VAL A 266 17.50 -14.89 12.46
CA VAL A 266 16.40 -14.34 13.26
C VAL A 266 15.10 -15.16 13.19
N ALA A 267 15.01 -16.14 12.28
CA ALA A 267 13.81 -16.96 12.12
C ALA A 267 13.37 -17.64 13.43
N GLY A 268 14.31 -18.10 14.24
CA GLY A 268 14.03 -18.73 15.54
C GLY A 268 13.45 -17.80 16.61
N HIS A 269 13.40 -16.50 16.36
CA HIS A 269 12.79 -15.51 17.26
C HIS A 269 11.37 -15.12 16.83
N ILE A 270 10.90 -15.57 15.66
CA ILE A 270 9.55 -15.29 15.19
C ILE A 270 8.63 -16.34 15.81
N GLY A 271 7.60 -15.87 16.52
CA GLY A 271 6.60 -16.74 17.15
C GLY A 271 5.34 -16.87 16.32
N SER A 272 4.61 -17.96 16.50
CA SER A 272 3.21 -18.07 16.10
C SER A 272 2.32 -17.65 17.26
N VAL A 273 1.23 -16.94 16.98
CA VAL A 273 0.21 -16.69 18.01
C VAL A 273 -0.56 -17.97 18.39
N GLU A 274 -0.81 -18.12 19.69
CA GLU A 274 -1.77 -19.07 20.23
C GLU A 274 -3.16 -18.43 20.21
N LEU A 275 -4.18 -19.12 19.68
CA LEU A 275 -5.54 -18.61 19.60
C LEU A 275 -6.34 -19.09 20.81
N ALA A 276 -7.01 -18.18 21.51
CA ALA A 276 -7.83 -18.52 22.66
C ALA A 276 -9.09 -19.29 22.22
N GLU A 277 -9.44 -20.34 22.96
CA GLU A 277 -10.62 -21.18 22.68
C GLU A 277 -11.93 -20.46 22.99
N LYS A 278 -11.97 -19.69 24.09
CA LYS A 278 -13.15 -18.95 24.50
C LYS A 278 -13.17 -17.56 23.83
N PRO A 279 -14.25 -17.19 23.11
CA PRO A 279 -14.43 -15.81 22.67
C PRO A 279 -14.68 -14.89 23.87
N LEU A 280 -14.35 -13.60 23.72
CA LEU A 280 -14.65 -12.59 24.74
C LEU A 280 -16.15 -12.29 24.80
N GLU A 281 -16.67 -12.14 26.01
CA GLU A 281 -18.05 -11.74 26.30
C GLU A 281 -18.13 -10.28 26.76
N VAL A 282 -19.33 -9.68 26.65
CA VAL A 282 -19.56 -8.31 27.13
C VAL A 282 -19.32 -8.24 28.65
N GLY A 283 -18.49 -7.29 29.08
CA GLY A 283 -18.07 -7.10 30.46
C GLY A 283 -16.73 -7.75 30.80
N GLU A 284 -16.21 -8.65 29.97
CA GLU A 284 -14.89 -9.25 30.18
C GLU A 284 -13.75 -8.28 29.87
N THR A 285 -12.64 -8.43 30.61
CA THR A 285 -11.40 -7.68 30.40
C THR A 285 -10.41 -8.49 29.56
N ALA A 286 -9.70 -7.82 28.66
CA ALA A 286 -8.58 -8.39 27.91
C ALA A 286 -7.37 -7.46 27.92
N GLY A 287 -6.17 -8.02 27.83
CA GLY A 287 -4.96 -7.26 27.55
C GLY A 287 -4.90 -6.91 26.07
N TYR A 288 -4.52 -5.68 25.73
CA TYR A 288 -4.26 -5.26 24.36
C TYR A 288 -2.76 -5.09 24.14
N ILE A 289 -2.27 -5.55 23.00
CA ILE A 289 -0.90 -5.34 22.55
C ILE A 289 -0.93 -4.95 21.07
N GLY A 290 -0.24 -3.88 20.69
CA GLY A 290 -0.10 -3.47 19.31
C GLY A 290 1.18 -2.70 19.03
N LEU A 291 1.40 -2.39 17.76
CA LEU A 291 2.53 -1.61 17.28
C LEU A 291 2.01 -0.38 16.55
N SER A 292 2.45 0.82 16.95
CA SER A 292 2.19 2.04 16.19
C SER A 292 3.00 2.09 14.89
N SER A 293 2.66 3.03 14.00
CA SER A 293 3.39 3.24 12.74
C SER A 293 4.86 3.61 12.92
N ASN A 294 5.25 4.13 14.08
CA ASN A 294 6.65 4.40 14.43
C ASN A 294 7.27 3.31 15.32
N TRP A 295 6.73 2.08 15.28
CA TRP A 295 7.28 0.91 15.99
C TRP A 295 7.23 0.99 17.53
N THR A 296 6.40 1.86 18.08
CA THR A 296 6.20 1.91 19.53
C THR A 296 5.26 0.79 19.96
N VAL A 297 5.70 0.02 20.95
CA VAL A 297 4.84 -0.98 21.61
C VAL A 297 3.77 -0.26 22.42
N VAL A 298 2.51 -0.56 22.12
CA VAL A 298 1.35 -0.06 22.86
C VAL A 298 0.69 -1.21 23.61
N THR A 299 0.59 -1.08 24.93
CA THR A 299 -0.13 -2.04 25.79
C THR A 299 -1.18 -1.34 26.61
N MET A 300 -2.40 -1.90 26.68
CA MET A 300 -3.45 -1.41 27.57
C MET A 300 -4.30 -2.55 28.12
N LYS A 301 -5.05 -2.30 29.19
CA LYS A 301 -6.18 -3.17 29.58
C LYS A 301 -7.46 -2.62 28.95
N SER A 302 -8.28 -3.50 28.41
CA SER A 302 -9.52 -3.15 27.74
C SER A 302 -10.68 -3.96 28.28
N VAL A 303 -11.90 -3.41 28.21
CA VAL A 303 -13.14 -4.08 28.57
C VAL A 303 -14.00 -4.20 27.32
N VAL A 304 -14.59 -5.37 27.09
CA VAL A 304 -15.55 -5.55 26.00
C VAL A 304 -16.86 -4.88 26.39
N THR A 305 -17.16 -3.74 25.79
CA THR A 305 -18.38 -2.98 26.10
C THR A 305 -19.56 -3.39 25.24
N LYS A 306 -19.30 -3.92 24.04
CA LYS A 306 -20.34 -4.30 23.08
C LYS A 306 -19.82 -5.34 22.09
N LEU A 307 -20.64 -6.33 21.79
CA LEU A 307 -20.48 -7.23 20.65
C LEU A 307 -21.58 -6.90 19.65
N ASP A 308 -21.20 -6.52 18.43
CA ASP A 308 -22.17 -6.12 17.41
C ASP A 308 -21.77 -6.61 16.03
N ARG A 309 -22.74 -6.61 15.12
CA ARG A 309 -22.50 -6.80 13.70
C ARG A 309 -21.88 -5.52 13.15
N LEU A 310 -20.85 -5.67 12.33
CA LEU A 310 -20.18 -4.52 11.76
C LEU A 310 -21.09 -3.85 10.71
N VAL A 311 -21.53 -2.62 10.98
CA VAL A 311 -22.24 -1.75 10.03
C VAL A 311 -21.43 -0.46 9.85
N LEU A 312 -20.59 -0.39 8.82
CA LEU A 312 -19.53 0.62 8.66
C LEU A 312 -19.95 2.11 8.73
N ARG A 313 -21.25 2.44 8.71
CA ARG A 313 -21.74 3.83 8.64
C ARG A 313 -21.71 4.61 9.97
N ASP A 314 -21.61 3.95 11.13
CA ASP A 314 -21.95 4.58 12.43
C ASP A 314 -20.77 4.73 13.40
N PHE A 315 -19.54 4.97 12.93
CA PHE A 315 -18.38 4.70 13.78
C PHE A 315 -17.30 5.78 13.92
N GLN A 316 -16.88 5.97 15.18
CA GLN A 316 -15.61 6.60 15.60
C GLN A 316 -14.77 5.58 16.40
N SER A 317 -13.44 5.71 16.37
CA SER A 317 -12.48 4.84 17.10
C SER A 317 -11.56 5.70 17.98
N PRO A 318 -11.28 5.29 19.23
CA PRO A 318 -10.40 6.05 20.13
C PRO A 318 -8.90 5.86 19.85
N THR A 319 -8.50 4.84 19.08
CA THR A 319 -7.10 4.53 18.77
C THR A 319 -6.93 4.09 17.31
N SER A 320 -5.82 4.51 16.69
CA SER A 320 -5.45 4.24 15.30
C SER A 320 -4.30 3.24 15.15
N VAL A 321 -4.13 2.37 16.15
CA VAL A 321 -3.03 1.40 16.22
C VAL A 321 -3.62 0.02 16.04
N SER A 322 -3.16 -0.77 15.07
CA SER A 322 -3.54 -2.18 14.91
C SER A 322 -2.87 -3.05 15.99
N GLY A 323 -3.54 -4.13 16.41
CA GLY A 323 -3.11 -4.91 17.57
C GLY A 323 -3.86 -6.23 17.73
N VAL A 324 -3.68 -6.84 18.89
CA VAL A 324 -4.38 -8.05 19.33
C VAL A 324 -4.86 -7.91 20.76
N PHE A 325 -5.98 -8.55 21.08
CA PHE A 325 -6.45 -8.75 22.44
C PHE A 325 -6.08 -10.15 22.91
N ILE A 326 -5.48 -10.23 24.08
CA ILE A 326 -4.99 -11.45 24.71
C ILE A 326 -5.65 -11.68 26.08
N ASP A 327 -5.77 -12.95 26.45
CA ASP A 327 -6.16 -13.38 27.78
C ASP A 327 -4.97 -13.34 28.77
N ASP A 328 -5.21 -13.77 30.01
CA ASP A 328 -4.22 -13.77 31.08
C ASP A 328 -3.07 -14.78 30.88
N VAL A 329 -3.20 -15.72 29.92
CA VAL A 329 -2.16 -16.68 29.53
C VAL A 329 -1.47 -16.31 28.21
N GLY A 330 -1.90 -15.22 27.57
CA GLY A 330 -1.27 -14.65 26.38
C GLY A 330 -1.81 -15.22 25.07
N ALA A 331 -2.90 -15.96 25.09
CA ALA A 331 -3.56 -16.43 23.89
C ALA A 331 -4.47 -15.33 23.33
N VAL A 332 -4.51 -15.20 22.00
CA VAL A 332 -5.24 -14.14 21.29
C VAL A 332 -6.72 -14.47 21.23
N ASN A 333 -7.58 -13.62 21.79
CA ASN A 333 -9.04 -13.75 21.68
C ASN A 333 -9.62 -12.97 20.50
N ALA A 334 -9.01 -11.85 20.12
CA ALA A 334 -9.48 -11.02 19.02
C ALA A 334 -8.34 -10.22 18.37
N LEU A 335 -8.51 -9.91 17.09
CA LEU A 335 -7.61 -9.07 16.30
C LEU A 335 -8.18 -7.67 16.22
N TRP A 336 -7.38 -6.64 16.47
CA TRP A 336 -7.79 -5.25 16.32
C TRP A 336 -7.36 -4.74 14.94
N LEU A 337 -8.32 -4.73 14.01
CA LEU A 337 -8.10 -4.53 12.59
C LEU A 337 -8.63 -3.17 12.13
N SER A 338 -7.97 -2.57 11.14
CA SER A 338 -8.46 -1.34 10.47
C SER A 338 -9.38 -1.68 9.31
N PHE A 339 -10.53 -1.00 9.23
CA PHE A 339 -11.54 -1.15 8.18
C PHE A 339 -11.66 0.17 7.42
N SER A 340 -11.38 0.16 6.11
CA SER A 340 -11.65 1.31 5.25
C SER A 340 -13.12 1.39 4.85
N TYR A 341 -13.64 2.61 4.79
CA TYR A 341 -14.88 2.91 4.10
C TYR A 341 -14.77 4.26 3.41
N GLN A 342 -15.70 4.55 2.50
CA GLN A 342 -15.74 5.83 1.79
C GLN A 342 -17.09 6.49 2.02
N ASP A 343 -17.05 7.79 2.32
CA ASP A 343 -18.22 8.67 2.39
C ASP A 343 -18.00 9.90 1.48
N ASN A 344 -18.94 10.85 1.53
CA ASN A 344 -18.87 12.07 0.72
C ASN A 344 -17.65 12.96 1.06
N ALA A 345 -17.03 12.78 2.24
CA ALA A 345 -15.83 13.50 2.66
C ALA A 345 -14.53 12.76 2.31
N GLY A 346 -14.62 11.57 1.69
CA GLY A 346 -13.49 10.80 1.20
C GLY A 346 -13.31 9.46 1.92
N ARG A 347 -12.10 8.90 1.83
CA ARG A 347 -11.73 7.66 2.50
C ARG A 347 -11.62 7.90 4.00
N LYS A 348 -12.23 7.01 4.78
CA LYS A 348 -12.19 6.96 6.25
C LYS A 348 -11.74 5.58 6.69
N GLU A 349 -11.26 5.51 7.93
CA GLU A 349 -10.91 4.25 8.57
C GLU A 349 -11.53 4.15 9.96
N VAL A 350 -11.80 2.93 10.38
CA VAL A 350 -12.29 2.61 11.72
C VAL A 350 -11.65 1.31 12.18
N PHE A 351 -11.25 1.25 13.45
CA PHE A 351 -10.67 0.04 14.03
C PHE A 351 -11.70 -0.75 14.82
N ARG A 352 -11.76 -2.08 14.64
CA ARG A 352 -12.68 -2.97 15.37
C ARG A 352 -12.04 -4.32 15.69
N GLY A 353 -12.53 -4.93 16.76
CA GLY A 353 -12.13 -6.27 17.18
C GLY A 353 -12.80 -7.33 16.32
N LEU A 354 -12.02 -8.18 15.68
CA LEU A 354 -12.46 -9.39 15.00
C LEU A 354 -12.15 -10.60 15.89
N PRO A 355 -13.15 -11.32 16.42
CA PRO A 355 -12.92 -12.50 17.25
C PRO A 355 -12.13 -13.59 16.51
N VAL A 356 -11.22 -14.28 17.20
CA VAL A 356 -10.40 -15.32 16.57
C VAL A 356 -11.22 -16.51 16.07
N SER A 357 -12.41 -16.74 16.63
CA SER A 357 -13.35 -17.77 16.14
C SER A 357 -13.74 -17.60 14.67
N ILE A 358 -13.70 -16.37 14.14
CA ILE A 358 -14.00 -16.09 12.73
C ILE A 358 -12.84 -16.50 11.81
N VAL A 359 -11.59 -16.32 12.26
CA VAL A 359 -10.39 -16.60 11.45
C VAL A 359 -9.86 -18.01 11.66
N ARG A 360 -10.22 -18.66 12.78
CA ARG A 360 -9.74 -19.99 13.20
C ARG A 360 -9.90 -21.06 12.11
N PRO A 361 -11.06 -21.23 11.45
CA PRO A 361 -11.19 -22.27 10.40
C PRO A 361 -10.19 -22.09 9.26
N ILE A 362 -9.90 -20.85 8.88
CA ILE A 362 -8.92 -20.54 7.83
C ILE A 362 -7.50 -20.81 8.33
N ILE A 363 -7.18 -20.41 9.57
CA ILE A 363 -5.87 -20.66 10.17
C ILE A 363 -5.61 -22.17 10.33
N ASP A 364 -6.61 -22.94 10.71
CA ASP A 364 -6.48 -24.40 10.88
C ASP A 364 -6.21 -25.10 9.54
N GLU A 365 -6.87 -24.66 8.45
CA GLU A 365 -6.56 -25.13 7.09
C GLU A 365 -5.12 -24.79 6.68
N LEU A 366 -4.69 -23.54 6.92
CA LEU A 366 -3.32 -23.09 6.61
C LEU A 366 -2.27 -23.88 7.40
N ARG A 367 -2.50 -24.13 8.69
CA ARG A 367 -1.64 -24.98 9.54
C ARG A 367 -1.56 -26.41 9.04
N ALA A 368 -2.61 -26.90 8.39
CA ALA A 368 -2.61 -28.18 7.70
C ALA A 368 -2.08 -28.09 6.24
N SER A 369 -1.40 -27.00 5.90
CA SER A 369 -0.81 -26.70 4.59
C SER A 369 -1.83 -26.66 3.44
N ARG A 370 -3.09 -26.31 3.73
CA ARG A 370 -4.16 -26.12 2.75
C ARG A 370 -4.55 -24.64 2.68
N ILE A 371 -4.54 -24.08 1.47
CA ILE A 371 -5.05 -22.74 1.23
C ILE A 371 -6.53 -22.88 0.83
N PRO A 372 -7.47 -22.27 1.55
CA PRO A 372 -8.88 -22.37 1.21
C PRO A 372 -9.17 -21.84 -0.21
N GLU A 373 -9.68 -22.70 -1.08
CA GLU A 373 -10.06 -22.33 -2.46
C GLU A 373 -11.42 -21.62 -2.53
N SER A 374 -12.25 -21.79 -1.51
CA SER A 374 -13.60 -21.21 -1.46
C SER A 374 -13.98 -20.80 -0.03
N VAL A 375 -14.90 -19.84 0.05
CA VAL A 375 -15.51 -19.39 1.30
C VAL A 375 -17.01 -19.43 1.13
N ASN A 376 -17.71 -19.95 2.13
CA ASN A 376 -19.17 -19.96 2.15
C ASN A 376 -19.69 -18.54 2.38
N ILE A 377 -20.38 -18.01 1.37
CA ILE A 377 -21.07 -16.72 1.43
C ILE A 377 -22.54 -16.94 1.12
N LEU A 378 -23.41 -16.31 1.90
CA LEU A 378 -24.78 -16.08 1.47
C LEU A 378 -24.81 -14.80 0.62
N PRO A 379 -25.12 -14.87 -0.69
CA PRO A 379 -25.14 -13.71 -1.57
C PRO A 379 -26.40 -12.85 -1.38
N ALA A 380 -26.75 -12.57 -0.13
CA ALA A 380 -27.86 -11.72 0.25
C ALA A 380 -27.44 -10.76 1.37
N GLN A 381 -27.85 -9.50 1.24
CA GLN A 381 -27.72 -8.54 2.32
C GLN A 381 -28.87 -8.72 3.30
N LEU A 382 -28.54 -8.96 4.56
CA LEU A 382 -29.51 -9.07 5.64
C LEU A 382 -29.69 -7.71 6.35
N LEU A 383 -30.89 -7.46 6.84
CA LEU A 383 -31.17 -6.43 7.84
C LEU A 383 -31.89 -7.01 9.05
N THR A 384 -31.92 -6.25 10.14
CA THR A 384 -32.72 -6.61 11.32
C THR A 384 -34.03 -5.82 11.34
N PHE A 385 -35.11 -6.49 11.73
CA PHE A 385 -36.39 -5.88 12.03
C PHE A 385 -36.77 -6.15 13.48
N SER A 386 -37.28 -5.14 14.18
CA SER A 386 -37.92 -5.38 15.49
C SER A 386 -39.08 -6.36 15.32
N LEU A 387 -39.34 -7.20 16.32
CA LEU A 387 -40.45 -8.16 16.26
C LEU A 387 -41.80 -7.46 15.99
N SER A 388 -42.00 -6.25 16.51
CA SER A 388 -43.18 -5.43 16.24
C SER A 388 -43.33 -5.10 14.74
N LYS A 389 -42.25 -4.64 14.09
CA LYS A 389 -42.25 -4.26 12.68
C LYS A 389 -42.34 -5.48 11.77
N ALA A 390 -41.65 -6.56 12.13
CA ALA A 390 -41.74 -7.83 11.41
C ALA A 390 -43.17 -8.39 11.46
N ARG A 391 -43.85 -8.30 12.61
CA ARG A 391 -45.25 -8.71 12.74
C ARG A 391 -46.20 -7.80 11.97
N SER A 392 -46.16 -6.49 12.20
CA SER A 392 -47.17 -5.58 11.64
C SER A 392 -46.96 -5.24 10.17
N GLY A 393 -45.72 -5.38 9.67
CA GLY A 393 -45.34 -4.93 8.32
C GLY A 393 -44.86 -6.03 7.38
N LEU A 394 -44.43 -7.18 7.89
CA LEU A 394 -43.82 -8.28 7.09
C LEU A 394 -44.46 -9.65 7.37
N GLY A 395 -45.54 -9.70 8.15
CA GLY A 395 -46.33 -10.92 8.33
C GLY A 395 -45.70 -11.99 9.22
N LEU A 396 -44.75 -11.66 10.10
CA LEU A 396 -44.21 -12.61 11.07
C LEU A 396 -45.33 -13.14 11.97
N SER A 397 -45.59 -14.45 11.93
CA SER A 397 -46.65 -15.07 12.75
C SER A 397 -46.34 -14.98 14.25
N ASP A 398 -47.37 -14.83 15.09
CA ASP A 398 -47.21 -14.77 16.55
C ASP A 398 -46.53 -16.02 17.13
N ALA A 399 -46.63 -17.18 16.48
CA ALA A 399 -45.97 -18.41 16.90
C ALA A 399 -44.42 -18.36 16.86
N TRP A 400 -43.85 -17.45 16.06
CA TRP A 400 -42.40 -17.27 15.96
C TRP A 400 -41.82 -16.36 17.04
N ILE A 401 -42.63 -15.46 17.61
CA ILE A 401 -42.20 -14.52 18.65
C ILE A 401 -41.60 -15.25 19.86
N PRO A 402 -42.32 -16.17 20.55
CA PRO A 402 -41.77 -16.83 21.74
C PRO A 402 -40.56 -17.71 21.40
N LYS A 403 -40.49 -18.27 20.18
CA LYS A 403 -39.32 -19.05 19.72
C LYS A 403 -38.08 -18.16 19.64
N LEU A 404 -38.19 -17.02 18.96
CA LEU A 404 -37.08 -16.07 18.81
C LEU A 404 -36.65 -15.49 20.16
N GLU A 405 -37.59 -15.20 21.06
CA GLU A 405 -37.29 -14.72 22.41
C GLU A 405 -36.60 -15.78 23.29
N SER A 406 -36.92 -17.07 23.09
CA SER A 406 -36.26 -18.15 23.84
C SER A 406 -34.83 -18.44 23.37
N CYS A 407 -34.49 -18.10 22.12
CA CYS A 407 -33.15 -18.31 21.58
C CYS A 407 -32.14 -17.24 22.03
N PHE A 408 -32.60 -16.03 22.35
CA PHE A 408 -31.73 -14.90 22.67
C PHE A 408 -32.31 -14.06 23.82
N GLU A 409 -31.59 -14.03 24.95
CA GLU A 409 -32.03 -13.29 26.15
C GLU A 409 -32.14 -11.78 25.89
N ASP A 410 -31.22 -11.22 25.10
CA ASP A 410 -31.02 -9.79 24.89
C ASP A 410 -31.59 -9.24 23.57
N LYS A 411 -32.13 -10.08 22.68
CA LYS A 411 -32.55 -9.67 21.33
C LYS A 411 -34.05 -9.81 21.13
N ARG A 412 -34.64 -8.78 20.52
CA ARG A 412 -36.06 -8.72 20.12
C ARG A 412 -36.20 -8.32 18.66
N GLN A 413 -35.56 -9.11 17.79
CA GLN A 413 -35.47 -8.84 16.36
C GLN A 413 -35.43 -10.14 15.55
N VAL A 414 -35.76 -10.04 14.27
CA VAL A 414 -35.63 -11.10 13.26
C VAL A 414 -34.78 -10.58 12.09
N LEU A 415 -34.08 -11.47 11.40
CA LEU A 415 -33.36 -11.13 10.18
C LEU A 415 -34.32 -11.12 9.00
N GLY A 416 -34.12 -10.20 8.07
CA GLY A 416 -34.82 -10.22 6.80
C GLY A 416 -33.91 -9.86 5.63
N ILE A 417 -34.33 -10.26 4.44
CA ILE A 417 -33.61 -10.01 3.19
C ILE A 417 -33.80 -8.55 2.79
N LYS A 418 -32.68 -7.82 2.64
CA LYS A 418 -32.68 -6.45 2.13
C LYS A 418 -32.60 -6.41 0.60
N ARG A 419 -31.73 -7.26 0.05
CA ARG A 419 -31.46 -7.43 -1.38
C ARG A 419 -30.59 -8.66 -1.59
N CYS A 420 -30.69 -9.26 -2.77
CA CYS A 420 -29.81 -10.35 -3.21
C CYS A 420 -28.84 -9.87 -4.28
N ALA A 421 -27.68 -10.53 -4.39
CA ALA A 421 -26.75 -10.27 -5.47
C ALA A 421 -27.35 -10.78 -6.79
N ALA A 422 -27.33 -9.95 -7.84
CA ALA A 422 -27.89 -10.32 -9.14
C ALA A 422 -27.18 -11.56 -9.72
N GLY A 423 -27.93 -12.42 -10.41
CA GLY A 423 -27.41 -13.64 -11.03
C GLY A 423 -27.07 -14.77 -10.04
N THR A 424 -27.58 -14.71 -8.80
CA THR A 424 -27.40 -15.77 -7.81
C THR A 424 -28.70 -16.50 -7.52
N ASP A 425 -28.61 -17.74 -7.03
CA ASP A 425 -29.76 -18.56 -6.60
C ASP A 425 -30.63 -17.83 -5.56
N CYS A 426 -30.01 -17.02 -4.68
CA CYS A 426 -30.76 -16.17 -3.75
C CYS A 426 -31.62 -15.13 -4.46
N ALA A 427 -31.15 -14.53 -5.57
CA ALA A 427 -31.93 -13.54 -6.30
C ALA A 427 -33.10 -14.15 -7.09
N GLU A 428 -33.06 -15.47 -7.35
CA GLU A 428 -34.17 -16.19 -7.98
C GLU A 428 -35.21 -16.67 -6.96
N LYS A 429 -34.81 -16.89 -5.70
CA LYS A 429 -35.64 -17.54 -4.66
C LYS A 429 -36.11 -16.62 -3.54
N LEU A 430 -35.41 -15.52 -3.32
CA LEU A 430 -35.65 -14.63 -2.18
C LEU A 430 -35.99 -13.23 -2.66
N GLU A 431 -36.92 -12.59 -1.96
CA GLU A 431 -37.36 -11.23 -2.21
C GLU A 431 -37.00 -10.29 -1.06
N SER A 432 -36.90 -9.00 -1.37
CA SER A 432 -36.71 -7.97 -0.35
C SER A 432 -37.89 -7.97 0.62
N GLY A 433 -37.63 -8.23 1.90
CA GLY A 433 -38.66 -8.33 2.95
C GLY A 433 -38.85 -9.74 3.51
N ASP A 434 -38.34 -10.78 2.83
CA ASP A 434 -38.40 -12.15 3.34
C ASP A 434 -37.76 -12.26 4.71
N LEU A 435 -38.42 -12.95 5.63
CA LEU A 435 -37.98 -13.10 7.01
C LEU A 435 -37.28 -14.43 7.22
N TRP A 436 -36.08 -14.38 7.79
CA TRP A 436 -35.32 -15.56 8.18
C TRP A 436 -35.55 -15.85 9.67
N SER A 437 -36.46 -16.77 9.94
CA SER A 437 -36.86 -17.16 11.29
C SER A 437 -36.28 -18.50 11.78
N SER A 438 -35.63 -19.29 10.92
CA SER A 438 -35.00 -20.58 11.26
C SER A 438 -33.64 -20.79 10.60
#